data_AF-A0A392MLA0-F1
#
_entry.id   AF-A0A392MLA0-F1
#
_cell.length_a   1.000
_cell.length_b   1.000
_cell.length_c   1.000
_cell.angle_alpha   90.00
_cell.angle_beta   90.00
_cell.angle_gamma   90.00
#
_symmetry.space_group_name_H-M   'P 1'
#
loop_
_entity.id
_entity.type
_entity.pdbx_description
1 polymer ?
#
loop_
_entity_poly.entity_id
_entity_poly.type
_entity_poly.pdbx_seq_one_letter_code
_entity_poly.pdbx_strand_id
1 'polypeptide(L)'
;IVSNDKKAALANYFDVIAGTSTGGLIATMLAAPSLSNPSLPAFTAKQILQFYLNFGPSIFNQTAARGWNHTTPRPQFDGKFLHAKTREILGKARLSDTLTNLVIPTFDIKKLHPIIFSSFKVSTFA
;
A
#
# COMPACT_ATOMS: atom_id res chain seq x y z
N ILE A 1 12.38 13.47 13.51
CA ILE A 1 12.84 12.33 14.34
C ILE A 1 14.04 11.72 13.61
N VAL A 2 15.25 11.88 14.14
CA VAL A 2 16.45 11.20 13.61
C VAL A 2 16.96 10.29 14.73
N SER A 3 16.63 9.01 14.66
CA SER A 3 17.23 8.00 15.54
C SER A 3 18.54 7.53 14.93
N ASN A 4 19.58 7.36 15.75
CA ASN A 4 20.85 6.77 15.30
C ASN A 4 20.77 5.24 15.11
N ASP A 5 19.60 4.63 15.34
CA ASP A 5 19.35 3.21 15.10
C ASP A 5 19.05 2.95 13.62
N LYS A 6 19.86 2.10 12.99
CA LYS A 6 19.69 1.68 11.59
C LYS A 6 18.48 0.75 11.38
N LYS A 7 17.92 0.18 12.45
CA LYS A 7 16.72 -0.67 12.43
C LYS A 7 15.44 0.10 12.74
N ALA A 8 15.56 1.37 13.10
CA ALA A 8 14.41 2.21 13.37
C ALA A 8 13.53 2.35 12.13
N ALA A 9 12.26 2.01 12.27
CA ALA A 9 11.26 2.17 11.22
C ALA A 9 10.10 3.02 11.70
N LEU A 10 9.41 3.68 10.77
CA LEU A 10 8.27 4.56 11.10
C LEU A 10 7.18 3.82 11.88
N ALA A 11 6.92 2.55 11.58
CA ALA A 11 5.97 1.72 12.33
C ALA A 11 6.28 1.59 13.83
N ASN A 12 7.53 1.79 14.26
CA ASN A 12 7.92 1.73 15.67
C ASN A 12 7.60 3.02 16.43
N TYR A 13 7.29 4.12 15.73
CA TYR A 13 7.07 5.45 16.33
C TYR A 13 5.65 5.96 16.16
N PHE A 14 4.87 5.35 15.27
CA PHE A 14 3.49 5.73 14.99
C PHE A 14 2.57 4.59 15.39
N ASP A 15 1.68 4.82 16.36
CA ASP A 15 0.67 3.85 16.79
C ASP A 15 -0.35 3.52 15.70
N VAL A 16 -0.53 4.45 14.76
CA VAL A 16 -1.42 4.34 13.61
C VAL A 16 -0.77 4.99 12.39
N ILE A 17 -0.84 4.31 11.24
CA ILE A 17 -0.50 4.85 9.93
C ILE A 17 -1.76 4.78 9.06
N ALA A 18 -2.14 5.90 8.46
CA ALA A 18 -3.30 6.01 7.58
C ALA A 18 -2.88 6.45 6.18
N GLY A 19 -3.61 6.00 5.16
CA GLY A 19 -3.32 6.40 3.78
C GLY A 19 -4.43 6.05 2.79
N THR A 20 -4.64 6.95 1.83
CA THR A 20 -5.62 6.79 0.75
C THR A 20 -4.91 6.70 -0.60
N SER A 21 -5.37 5.83 -1.51
CA SER A 21 -4.78 5.64 -2.84
C SER A 21 -3.28 5.31 -2.76
N THR A 22 -2.39 6.02 -3.47
CA THR A 22 -0.92 5.92 -3.36
C THR A 22 -0.45 6.03 -1.90
N GLY A 23 -1.07 6.90 -1.09
CA GLY A 23 -0.78 6.99 0.33
C GLY A 23 -1.13 5.71 1.08
N GLY A 24 -2.17 5.00 0.66
CA GLY A 24 -2.53 3.70 1.21
C GLY A 24 -1.53 2.59 0.87
N LEU A 25 -0.96 2.62 -0.35
CA LEU A 25 0.15 1.75 -0.72
C LEU A 25 1.38 2.02 0.14
N ILE A 26 1.74 3.30 0.32
CA ILE A 26 2.88 3.72 1.16
C ILE A 26 2.67 3.29 2.61
N ALA A 27 1.48 3.58 3.17
CA ALA A 27 1.12 3.17 4.53
C ALA A 27 1.24 1.66 4.70
N THR A 28 0.73 0.88 3.74
CA THR A 28 0.83 -0.58 3.77
C THR A 28 2.28 -1.05 3.68
N MET A 29 3.10 -0.48 2.81
CA MET A 29 4.53 -0.85 2.69
C MET A 29 5.34 -0.54 3.95
N LEU A 30 4.96 0.50 4.69
CA LEU A 30 5.58 0.89 5.96
C LEU A 30 5.11 0.06 7.17
N ALA A 31 3.93 -0.55 7.09
CA ALA A 31 3.31 -1.27 8.20
C ALA A 31 3.30 -2.79 8.02
N ALA A 32 3.26 -3.31 6.79
CA ALA A 32 3.26 -4.73 6.52
C ALA A 32 4.62 -5.36 6.87
N PRO A 33 4.65 -6.60 7.37
CA PRO A 33 5.90 -7.30 7.67
C PRO A 33 6.67 -7.64 6.39
N SER A 34 8.00 -7.60 6.45
CA SER A 34 8.87 -8.04 5.36
C SER A 34 8.79 -9.56 5.18
N LEU A 35 8.83 -10.00 3.92
CA LEU A 35 8.84 -11.41 3.56
C LEU A 35 10.09 -12.15 4.05
N SER A 36 11.23 -11.46 4.19
CA SER A 36 12.49 -12.07 4.65
C SER A 36 12.70 -11.98 6.16
N ASN A 37 12.11 -10.97 6.81
CA ASN A 37 12.18 -10.79 8.25
C ASN A 37 10.88 -10.14 8.76
N PRO A 38 9.96 -10.94 9.34
CA PRO A 38 8.66 -10.44 9.78
C PRO A 38 8.71 -9.35 10.86
N SER A 39 9.82 -9.18 11.58
CA SER A 39 9.99 -8.12 12.58
C SER A 39 10.31 -6.74 11.99
N LEU A 40 10.50 -6.64 10.67
CA LEU A 40 10.79 -5.39 9.97
C LEU A 40 9.69 -5.06 8.97
N PRO A 41 9.44 -3.78 8.66
CA PRO A 41 8.53 -3.43 7.59
C PRO A 41 8.99 -3.94 6.22
N ALA A 42 8.03 -4.15 5.33
CA ALA A 42 8.29 -4.55 3.96
C ALA A 42 9.22 -3.57 3.24
N PHE A 43 9.05 -2.26 3.47
CA PHE A 43 9.90 -1.23 2.88
C PHE A 43 10.26 -0.12 3.88
N THR A 44 11.46 0.41 3.70
CA THR A 44 11.87 1.73 4.24
C THR A 44 11.33 2.87 3.37
N ALA A 45 11.21 4.08 3.91
CA ALA A 45 10.80 5.26 3.14
C ALA A 45 11.68 5.49 1.88
N LYS A 46 12.99 5.22 1.98
CA LYS A 46 13.91 5.30 0.84
C LYS A 46 13.58 4.25 -0.23
N GLN A 47 13.30 3.01 0.16
CA GLN A 47 12.91 1.97 -0.79
C GLN A 47 11.55 2.26 -1.45
N ILE A 48 10.63 2.93 -0.75
CA ILE A 48 9.34 3.38 -1.34
C ILE A 48 9.57 4.43 -2.43
N LEU A 49 10.48 5.39 -2.22
CA LEU A 49 10.87 6.32 -3.27
C LEU A 49 11.44 5.58 -4.49
N GLN A 50 12.37 4.65 -4.25
CA GLN A 50 12.95 3.84 -5.33
C GLN A 50 11.91 2.97 -6.04
N PHE A 51 10.92 2.45 -5.30
CA PHE A 51 9.80 1.71 -5.87
C PHE A 51 9.04 2.53 -6.91
N TYR A 52 8.65 3.78 -6.59
CA TYR A 52 7.93 4.61 -7.56
C TYR A 52 8.82 5.08 -8.71
N LEU A 53 10.11 5.35 -8.48
CA LEU A 53 11.04 5.68 -9.56
C LEU A 53 11.19 4.51 -10.56
N ASN A 54 11.31 3.28 -10.05
CA ASN A 54 11.53 2.10 -10.89
C ASN A 54 10.25 1.58 -11.54
N PHE A 55 9.14 1.56 -10.80
CA PHE A 55 7.90 0.90 -11.22
C PHE A 55 6.79 1.87 -11.61
N GLY A 56 6.91 3.15 -11.28
CA GLY A 56 5.95 4.20 -11.66
C GLY A 56 5.65 4.21 -13.17
N PRO A 57 6.65 4.18 -14.07
CA PRO A 57 6.41 4.10 -15.51
C PRO A 57 5.66 2.85 -15.97
N SER A 58 5.79 1.73 -15.24
CA SER A 58 5.06 0.48 -15.54
C SER A 58 3.64 0.48 -14.97
N ILE A 59 3.44 1.10 -13.80
CA ILE A 59 2.13 1.32 -13.19
C ILE A 59 1.31 2.29 -14.06
N PHE A 60 1.93 3.37 -14.50
CA PHE A 60 1.33 4.44 -15.31
C PHE A 60 1.91 4.41 -16.73
N ASN A 61 1.78 3.27 -17.39
CA ASN A 61 2.33 3.05 -18.73
C ASN A 61 1.68 3.98 -19.77
N GLN A 62 2.39 5.05 -20.12
CA GLN A 62 1.92 6.07 -21.05
C GLN A 62 1.75 5.55 -22.48
N THR A 63 2.55 4.56 -22.88
CA THR A 63 2.41 3.91 -24.19
C THR A 63 1.09 3.16 -24.28
N ALA A 64 0.69 2.44 -23.22
CA ALA A 64 -0.61 1.76 -23.13
C ALA A 64 -1.79 2.74 -23.01
N ALA A 65 -1.55 3.92 -22.42
CA ALA A 65 -2.54 4.99 -22.30
C ALA A 65 -2.66 5.88 -23.56
N ARG A 66 -1.87 5.62 -24.61
CA ARG A 66 -1.88 6.43 -25.83
C ARG A 66 -3.28 6.44 -26.45
N GLY A 67 -3.81 7.65 -26.69
CA GLY A 67 -5.14 7.85 -27.27
C GLY A 67 -6.30 7.72 -26.27
N TRP A 68 -6.03 7.47 -24.99
CA TRP A 68 -7.05 7.55 -23.94
C TRP A 68 -7.45 9.01 -23.67
N ASN A 69 -8.74 9.23 -23.42
CA ASN A 69 -9.29 10.51 -22.98
C ASN A 69 -10.48 10.28 -22.02
N HIS A 70 -11.07 11.36 -21.51
CA HIS A 70 -12.16 11.31 -20.53
C HIS A 70 -13.47 10.69 -21.05
N THR A 71 -13.67 10.56 -22.37
CA THR A 71 -14.85 9.91 -22.95
C THR A 71 -14.63 8.43 -23.25
N THR A 72 -13.40 7.94 -23.10
CA THR A 72 -13.07 6.54 -23.34
C THR A 72 -13.76 5.66 -22.27
N PRO A 73 -14.57 4.65 -22.64
CA PRO A 73 -15.40 3.88 -21.71
C PRO A 73 -14.60 2.79 -20.96
N ARG A 74 -13.37 3.09 -20.58
CA ARG A 74 -12.49 2.22 -19.79
C ARG A 74 -11.53 3.08 -18.97
N PRO A 75 -10.97 2.56 -17.87
CA PRO A 75 -9.91 3.25 -17.15
C PRO A 75 -8.70 3.47 -18.06
N GLN A 76 -7.94 4.54 -17.75
CA GLN A 76 -6.71 4.90 -18.46
C GLN A 76 -5.66 3.79 -18.37
N PHE A 77 -5.57 3.12 -17.22
CA PHE A 77 -4.64 2.03 -16.93
C PHE A 77 -5.42 0.80 -16.45
N ASP A 78 -5.00 -0.40 -16.84
CA ASP A 78 -5.73 -1.65 -16.54
C ASP A 78 -5.50 -2.19 -15.10
N GLY A 79 -4.52 -1.62 -14.39
CA GLY A 79 -4.17 -1.99 -13.02
C GLY A 79 -3.51 -3.36 -12.86
N LYS A 80 -3.24 -4.12 -13.94
CA LYS A 80 -2.69 -5.48 -13.84
C LYS A 80 -1.28 -5.49 -13.24
N PHE A 81 -0.44 -4.58 -13.71
CA PHE A 81 0.94 -4.45 -13.21
C PHE A 81 0.96 -4.09 -11.73
N LEU A 82 0.15 -3.10 -11.31
CA LEU A 82 0.04 -2.69 -9.92
C LEU A 82 -0.42 -3.85 -9.02
N HIS A 83 -1.47 -4.58 -9.41
CA HIS A 83 -1.95 -5.74 -8.67
C HIS A 83 -0.92 -6.87 -8.57
N ALA A 84 -0.15 -7.13 -9.63
CA ALA A 84 0.91 -8.12 -9.58
C ALA A 84 2.00 -7.71 -8.59
N LYS A 85 2.40 -6.43 -8.62
CA LYS A 85 3.47 -5.92 -7.78
C LYS A 85 3.08 -5.84 -6.30
N THR A 86 1.84 -5.48 -5.98
CA THR A 86 1.35 -5.52 -4.60
C THR A 86 1.31 -6.95 -4.04
N ARG A 87 0.93 -7.95 -4.86
CA ARG A 87 1.01 -9.37 -4.46
C ARG A 87 2.44 -9.84 -4.23
N GLU A 88 3.38 -9.44 -5.09
CA GLU A 88 4.80 -9.75 -4.92
C GLU A 88 5.35 -9.19 -3.60
N ILE A 89 4.97 -7.95 -3.26
CA ILE A 89 5.45 -7.25 -2.07
C ILE A 89 4.82 -7.78 -0.78
N LEU A 90 3.51 -7.98 -0.77
CA LEU A 90 2.75 -8.30 0.44
C LEU A 90 2.59 -9.81 0.66
N GLY A 91 2.83 -10.63 -0.37
CA GLY A 91 2.67 -12.08 -0.30
C GLY A 91 1.28 -12.48 0.19
N LYS A 92 1.23 -13.13 1.36
CA LYS A 92 -0.02 -13.59 2.01
C LYS A 92 -0.41 -12.76 3.24
N ALA A 93 0.29 -11.65 3.51
CA ALA A 93 0.06 -10.83 4.69
C ALA A 93 -1.38 -10.28 4.74
N ARG A 94 -1.97 -10.29 5.92
CA ARG A 94 -3.29 -9.75 6.24
C ARG A 94 -3.15 -8.51 7.13
N LEU A 95 -4.26 -7.78 7.31
CA LEU A 95 -4.30 -6.62 8.21
C LEU A 95 -4.00 -6.97 9.67
N SER A 96 -4.22 -8.22 10.10
CA SER A 96 -3.81 -8.72 11.42
C SER A 96 -2.29 -8.74 11.61
N ASP A 97 -1.55 -8.83 10.51
CA ASP A 97 -0.12 -9.12 10.54
C ASP A 97 0.71 -7.83 10.52
N THR A 98 0.07 -6.67 10.39
CA THR A 98 0.74 -5.37 10.31
C THR A 98 1.41 -5.00 11.63
N LEU A 99 2.60 -4.41 11.55
CA LEU A 99 3.47 -4.04 12.68
C LEU A 99 2.94 -2.87 13.51
N THR A 100 2.02 -2.08 12.95
CA THR A 100 1.31 -1.00 13.63
C THR A 100 -0.09 -0.90 13.07
N ASN A 101 -0.98 -0.13 13.70
CA ASN A 101 -2.33 -0.03 13.23
C ASN A 101 -2.40 0.64 11.86
N LEU A 102 -3.12 0.03 10.93
CA LEU A 102 -3.31 0.54 9.57
C LEU A 102 -4.74 1.03 9.39
N VAL A 103 -4.92 2.13 8.63
CA VAL A 103 -6.24 2.63 8.23
C VAL A 103 -6.23 2.98 6.74
N ILE A 104 -6.94 2.20 5.94
CA ILE A 104 -7.04 2.37 4.47
C ILE A 104 -8.50 2.57 4.07
N PRO A 105 -8.92 3.81 3.77
CA PRO A 105 -10.26 4.08 3.27
C PRO A 105 -10.43 3.62 1.81
N THR A 106 -11.58 3.02 1.52
CA THR A 106 -12.05 2.69 0.18
C THR A 106 -13.56 2.98 0.07
N PHE A 107 -14.14 2.82 -1.11
CA PHE A 107 -15.57 3.00 -1.34
C PHE A 107 -16.13 1.78 -2.07
N ASP A 108 -17.21 1.20 -1.54
CA ASP A 108 -17.92 0.10 -2.18
C ASP A 108 -19.00 0.65 -3.11
N ILE A 109 -18.74 0.60 -4.41
CA ILE A 109 -19.67 1.09 -5.42
C ILE A 109 -20.94 0.26 -5.56
N LYS A 110 -20.94 -1.00 -5.09
CA LYS A 110 -22.14 -1.85 -5.12
C LYS A 110 -23.10 -1.50 -3.98
N LYS A 111 -22.54 -1.20 -2.81
CA LYS A 111 -23.31 -0.86 -1.61
C LYS A 111 -23.44 0.64 -1.35
N LEU A 112 -22.75 1.47 -2.14
CA LEU A 112 -22.74 2.93 -2.08
C LEU A 112 -22.38 3.50 -0.70
N HIS A 113 -21.40 2.91 -0.02
CA HIS A 113 -20.90 3.40 1.26
C HIS A 113 -19.37 3.27 1.39
N PRO A 114 -18.73 4.07 2.26
CA PRO A 114 -17.32 3.89 2.54
C PRO A 114 -17.05 2.55 3.24
N ILE A 115 -15.94 1.91 2.88
CA ILE A 115 -15.38 0.78 3.61
C ILE A 115 -14.01 1.22 4.13
N ILE A 116 -13.75 0.98 5.41
CA ILE A 116 -12.47 1.28 6.03
C ILE A 116 -11.83 -0.04 6.41
N PHE A 117 -10.74 -0.39 5.73
CA PHE A 117 -9.88 -1.49 6.14
C PHE A 117 -9.00 -0.99 7.28
N SER A 118 -9.17 -1.58 8.46
CA SER A 118 -8.38 -1.24 9.63
C SER A 118 -7.98 -2.46 10.43
N SER A 119 -6.71 -2.52 10.84
CA SER A 119 -6.18 -3.58 11.71
C SER A 119 -6.82 -3.55 13.10
N PHE A 120 -7.26 -2.38 13.57
CA PHE A 120 -7.95 -2.22 14.86
C PHE A 120 -9.29 -2.99 14.90
N LYS A 121 -9.95 -3.15 13.74
CA LYS A 121 -11.23 -3.88 13.63
C LYS A 121 -11.04 -5.40 13.45
N VAL A 122 -9.81 -5.90 13.43
CA VAL A 122 -9.52 -7.33 13.18
C VAL A 122 -9.72 -8.18 14.44
N SER A 123 -9.61 -7.59 15.64
CA SER A 123 -9.81 -8.26 16.92
C SER A 123 -11.28 -8.54 17.28
N THR A 124 -12.25 -8.13 16.45
CA THR A 124 -13.69 -8.31 16.73
C THR A 124 -14.27 -9.62 16.18
N PHE A 125 -13.48 -10.45 15.47
CA PHE A 125 -13.95 -11.70 14.86
C PHE A 125 -12.99 -12.90 15.02
N ALA A 126 -12.19 -12.94 16.08
CA ALA A 126 -11.40 -14.13 16.46
C ALA A 126 -12.08 -14.89 17.60
#